data_AF-A0A0D6KX28-F1
#
_entry.id   AF-A0A0D6KX28-F1
#
_cell.length_a   1.000
_cell.length_b   1.000
_cell.length_c   1.000
_cell.angle_alpha   90.00
_cell.angle_beta   90.00
_cell.angle_gamma   90.00
#
_symmetry.space_group_name_H-M   'P 1'
#
loop_
_entity.id
_entity.type
_entity.pdbx_description
1 polymer ?
#
loop_
_entity_poly.entity_id
_entity_poly.type
_entity_poly.pdbx_seq_one_letter_code
_entity_poly.pdbx_strand_id
1 'polypeptide(L)'
;MDEQIEKLVKDCLQKLGNENFKKEIVNLINKNEEQDVLTIIVNEGVHPNSPDHNHGEVYVASRGNIDFSSKEIVEKEFNQILIGVAKKLKSKPWKKVYLVPFGPAVLSMQIKLLVYRILYIETIDFLYAGHGIYYDLNINLRIIAADS
;
A
#
# COMPACT_ATOMS: atom_id res chain seq x y z
N MET A 1 25.46 -0.46 -22.39
CA MET A 1 25.16 0.63 -21.43
C MET A 1 25.38 1.93 -22.18
N ASP A 2 24.46 2.88 -22.07
CA ASP A 2 24.51 4.12 -22.85
C ASP A 2 25.79 4.92 -22.49
N GLU A 3 26.60 5.34 -23.46
CA GLU A 3 27.90 6.01 -23.21
C GLU A 3 27.74 7.29 -22.38
N GLN A 4 26.58 7.94 -22.49
CA GLN A 4 26.24 9.11 -21.69
C GLN A 4 26.06 8.78 -20.21
N ILE A 5 25.51 7.59 -19.90
CA ILE A 5 25.30 7.14 -18.52
C ILE A 5 26.64 6.80 -17.86
N GLU A 6 27.55 6.13 -18.59
CA GLU A 6 28.89 5.84 -18.07
C GLU A 6 29.67 7.09 -17.71
N LYS A 7 29.58 8.12 -18.55
CA LYS A 7 30.23 9.40 -18.31
C LYS A 7 29.67 10.09 -17.06
N LEU A 8 28.35 10.15 -16.92
CA LEU A 8 27.68 10.71 -15.74
C LEU A 8 28.05 9.98 -14.44
N VAL A 9 28.13 8.65 -14.48
CA VAL A 9 28.54 7.85 -13.31
C VAL A 9 29.98 8.15 -12.93
N LYS A 10 30.91 8.22 -13.90
CA LYS A 10 32.31 8.59 -13.64
C LYS A 10 32.45 10.01 -13.07
N ASP A 11 31.71 10.97 -13.62
CA ASP A 11 31.74 12.36 -13.17
C ASP A 11 31.22 12.49 -11.72
N CYS A 12 30.16 11.75 -11.37
CA CYS A 12 29.65 11.69 -9.99
C CYS A 12 30.63 11.01 -9.04
N LEU A 13 31.25 9.90 -9.45
CA LEU A 13 32.26 9.19 -8.67
C LEU A 13 33.48 10.07 -8.36
N GLN A 14 33.94 10.86 -9.32
CA GLN A 14 35.04 11.81 -9.11
C GLN A 14 34.69 12.94 -8.15
N LYS A 15 33.45 13.45 -8.18
CA LYS A 15 33.02 14.57 -7.32
C LYS A 15 32.72 14.15 -5.88
N LEU A 16 32.10 12.98 -5.69
CA LEU A 16 31.61 12.54 -4.37
C LEU A 16 32.58 11.57 -3.67
N GLY A 17 33.41 10.86 -4.44
CA GLY A 17 34.16 9.70 -3.94
C GLY A 17 33.28 8.45 -3.79
N ASN A 18 33.91 7.27 -3.82
CA ASN A 18 33.22 5.96 -3.85
C ASN A 18 32.20 5.78 -2.71
N GLU A 19 32.58 6.09 -1.47
CA GLU A 19 31.74 5.85 -0.29
C GLU A 19 30.49 6.74 -0.26
N ASN A 20 30.65 8.04 -0.57
CA ASN A 20 29.50 8.95 -0.62
C ASN A 20 28.61 8.68 -1.83
N PHE A 21 29.18 8.33 -2.99
CA PHE A 21 28.39 7.94 -4.15
C PHE A 21 27.56 6.69 -3.86
N LYS A 22 28.15 5.67 -3.22
CA LYS A 22 27.43 4.47 -2.78
C LYS A 22 26.30 4.82 -1.81
N LYS A 23 26.57 5.69 -0.84
CA LYS A 23 25.56 6.17 0.12
C LYS A 23 24.41 6.90 -0.57
N GLU A 24 24.70 7.78 -1.51
CA GLU A 24 23.67 8.52 -2.27
C GLU A 24 22.86 7.60 -3.20
N ILE A 25 23.49 6.63 -3.86
CA ILE A 25 22.79 5.62 -4.66
C ILE A 25 21.86 4.78 -3.79
N VAL A 26 22.35 4.31 -2.64
CA VAL A 26 21.55 3.55 -1.67
C VAL A 26 20.38 4.40 -1.15
N ASN A 27 20.63 5.67 -0.82
CA ASN A 27 19.58 6.60 -0.42
C ASN A 27 18.54 6.82 -1.52
N LEU A 28 18.95 6.97 -2.78
CA LEU A 28 18.06 7.12 -3.93
C LEU A 28 17.21 5.87 -4.17
N ILE A 29 17.81 4.68 -4.06
CA ILE A 29 17.12 3.40 -4.17
C ILE A 29 16.08 3.29 -3.04
N ASN A 30 16.49 3.52 -1.79
CA ASN A 30 15.61 3.43 -0.63
C ASN A 30 14.46 4.46 -0.69
N LYS A 31 14.74 5.68 -1.15
CA LYS A 31 13.73 6.74 -1.28
C LYS A 31 12.71 6.42 -2.38
N ASN A 32 13.11 5.71 -3.42
CA ASN A 32 12.18 5.17 -4.43
C ASN A 32 11.36 4.00 -3.89
N GLU A 33 11.90 3.18 -2.98
CA GLU A 33 11.14 2.07 -2.39
C GLU A 33 9.95 2.56 -1.55
N GLU A 34 10.07 3.67 -0.83
CA GLU A 34 8.96 4.24 -0.05
C GLU A 34 7.88 4.92 -0.92
N GLN A 35 8.25 5.44 -2.10
CA GLN A 35 7.32 6.18 -2.96
C GLN A 35 6.27 5.30 -3.66
N ASP A 36 6.56 4.01 -3.83
CA ASP A 36 5.67 3.05 -4.51
C ASP A 36 4.86 2.19 -3.52
N VAL A 37 4.85 2.56 -2.23
CA VAL A 37 4.11 1.86 -1.19
C VAL A 37 2.84 2.64 -0.85
N LEU A 38 1.70 1.95 -0.90
CA LEU A 38 0.40 2.46 -0.47
C LEU A 38 0.00 1.78 0.84
N THR A 39 -0.53 2.54 1.78
CA THR A 39 -1.34 2.02 2.88
C THR A 39 -2.79 2.45 2.68
N ILE A 40 -3.72 1.50 2.62
CA ILE A 40 -5.15 1.76 2.56
C ILE A 40 -5.75 1.51 3.94
N ILE A 41 -6.34 2.53 4.54
CA ILE A 41 -7.16 2.40 5.74
C ILE A 41 -8.61 2.27 5.29
N VAL A 42 -9.22 1.12 5.58
CA VAL A 42 -10.57 0.80 5.08
C VAL A 42 -11.60 1.77 5.66
N ASN A 43 -11.64 1.92 6.98
CA ASN A 43 -12.48 2.88 7.67
C ASN A 43 -11.75 3.47 8.88
N GLU A 44 -11.47 4.76 8.82
CA GLU A 44 -10.84 5.50 9.91
C GLU A 44 -11.87 5.89 10.97
N GLY A 45 -11.50 5.78 12.25
CA GLY A 45 -12.33 6.16 13.40
C GLY A 45 -12.97 5.01 14.17
N VAL A 46 -12.85 3.77 13.69
CA VAL A 46 -13.34 2.57 14.41
C VAL A 46 -12.31 2.05 15.43
N HIS A 47 -11.01 2.24 15.17
CA HIS A 47 -9.92 1.90 16.08
C HIS A 47 -8.88 3.03 16.14
N PRO A 48 -8.16 3.19 17.28
CA PRO A 48 -7.04 4.12 17.36
C PRO A 48 -5.99 3.75 16.30
N ASN A 49 -5.73 4.67 15.38
CA ASN A 49 -4.61 4.52 14.44
C ASN A 49 -3.32 4.81 15.21
N SER A 50 -2.49 3.79 15.44
CA SER A 50 -1.10 3.98 15.82
C SER A 50 -0.34 4.58 14.62
N PRO A 51 0.59 5.54 14.83
CA PRO A 51 1.46 6.04 13.76
C PRO A 51 2.27 4.93 13.05
N ASP A 52 2.43 3.76 13.69
CA ASP A 52 3.14 2.59 13.14
C ASP A 52 2.45 1.97 11.92
N HIS A 53 1.21 2.33 11.63
CA HIS A 53 0.44 1.76 10.51
C HIS A 53 0.78 2.39 9.14
N ASN A 54 1.63 3.40 9.10
CA ASN A 54 1.82 4.24 7.92
C ASN A 54 3.06 3.84 7.12
N HIS A 55 2.91 2.85 6.24
CA HIS A 55 3.94 2.56 5.24
C HIS A 55 3.67 3.36 3.97
N GLY A 56 4.65 4.15 3.55
CA GLY A 56 4.56 4.96 2.34
C GLY A 56 3.39 5.95 2.37
N GLU A 57 2.66 6.05 1.27
CA GLU A 57 1.54 6.97 1.15
C GLU A 57 0.26 6.38 1.76
N VAL A 58 -0.43 7.14 2.62
CA VAL A 58 -1.67 6.71 3.28
C VAL A 58 -2.89 7.21 2.52
N TYR A 59 -3.84 6.31 2.26
CA TYR A 59 -5.15 6.62 1.71
C TYR A 59 -6.26 6.08 2.60
N VAL A 60 -7.14 6.96 3.05
CA VAL A 60 -8.32 6.58 3.85
C VAL A 60 -9.49 6.39 2.91
N ALA A 61 -10.00 5.16 2.81
CA ALA A 61 -11.07 4.79 1.89
C ALA A 61 -12.44 5.28 2.40
N SER A 62 -12.68 5.21 3.71
CA SER A 62 -13.89 5.74 4.35
C SER A 62 -13.60 6.26 5.77
N ARG A 63 -14.51 7.07 6.31
CA ARG A 63 -14.40 7.67 7.65
C ARG A 63 -15.73 7.57 8.37
N GLY A 64 -15.68 7.20 9.65
CA GLY A 64 -16.84 7.24 10.54
C GLY A 64 -17.82 6.09 10.35
N ASN A 65 -19.11 6.37 10.51
CA ASN A 65 -20.15 5.35 10.40
C ASN A 65 -20.70 5.29 8.98
N ILE A 66 -20.65 4.09 8.40
CA ILE A 66 -21.34 3.74 7.16
C ILE A 66 -22.82 3.53 7.47
N ASP A 67 -23.72 3.99 6.59
CA ASP A 67 -25.16 3.82 6.78
C ASP A 67 -25.60 2.41 6.38
N PHE A 68 -26.03 1.62 7.37
CA PHE A 68 -26.53 0.25 7.20
C PHE A 68 -28.06 0.14 7.22
N SER A 69 -28.79 1.24 7.03
CA SER A 69 -30.25 1.27 7.13
C SER A 69 -30.98 0.51 6.02
N SER A 70 -30.37 0.37 4.83
CA SER A 70 -30.89 -0.49 3.75
C SER A 70 -29.76 -1.07 2.90
N LYS A 71 -30.05 -2.18 2.21
CA LYS A 71 -29.11 -2.82 1.28
C LYS A 71 -28.67 -1.86 0.18
N GLU A 72 -29.61 -1.12 -0.39
CA GLU A 72 -29.39 -0.19 -1.50
C GLU A 72 -28.48 0.97 -1.08
N ILE A 73 -28.64 1.46 0.16
CA ILE A 73 -27.79 2.52 0.72
C ILE A 73 -26.37 1.99 0.91
N VAL A 74 -26.20 0.81 1.53
CA VAL A 74 -24.89 0.18 1.72
C VAL A 74 -24.19 -0.06 0.38
N GLU A 75 -24.90 -0.63 -0.60
CA GLU A 75 -24.34 -0.88 -1.94
C GLU A 75 -23.91 0.42 -2.63
N LYS A 76 -24.70 1.49 -2.49
CA LYS A 76 -24.35 2.81 -3.03
C LYS A 76 -23.10 3.38 -2.36
N GLU A 77 -23.01 3.34 -1.03
CA GLU A 77 -21.85 3.83 -0.28
C GLU A 77 -20.59 3.02 -0.62
N PHE A 78 -20.69 1.69 -0.61
CA PHE A 78 -19.57 0.80 -0.96
C PHE A 78 -19.07 1.08 -2.38
N ASN A 79 -19.98 1.25 -3.35
CA ASN A 79 -19.59 1.58 -4.72
C ASN A 79 -18.82 2.90 -4.79
N GLN A 80 -19.25 3.94 -4.07
CA GLN A 80 -18.54 5.22 -4.05
C GLN A 80 -17.13 5.09 -3.45
N ILE A 81 -17.01 4.37 -2.33
CA ILE A 81 -15.73 4.09 -1.68
C ILE A 81 -14.79 3.33 -2.63
N LEU A 82 -15.29 2.24 -3.24
CA LEU A 82 -14.51 1.41 -4.15
C LEU A 82 -14.08 2.16 -5.42
N ILE A 83 -14.90 3.09 -5.93
CA ILE A 83 -14.50 3.98 -7.02
C ILE A 83 -13.34 4.89 -6.60
N GLY A 84 -13.38 5.43 -5.38
CA GLY A 84 -12.28 6.23 -4.82
C GLY A 84 -10.98 5.43 -4.72
N VAL A 85 -11.07 4.23 -4.14
CA VAL A 85 -9.94 3.28 -4.05
C VAL A 85 -9.40 2.94 -5.44
N ALA A 86 -10.25 2.62 -6.41
CA ALA A 86 -9.83 2.32 -7.78
C ALA A 86 -9.07 3.48 -8.43
N LYS A 87 -9.54 4.71 -8.24
CA LYS A 87 -8.83 5.91 -8.72
C LYS A 87 -7.46 6.04 -8.05
N LYS A 88 -7.38 5.77 -6.75
CA LYS A 88 -6.11 5.83 -6.01
C LYS A 88 -5.12 4.78 -6.50
N LEU A 89 -5.56 3.54 -6.68
CA LEU A 89 -4.74 2.45 -7.20
C LEU A 89 -4.21 2.74 -8.60
N LYS A 90 -4.98 3.46 -9.43
CA LYS A 90 -4.57 3.86 -10.79
C LYS A 90 -3.71 5.12 -10.84
N SER A 91 -3.53 5.83 -9.73
CA SER A 91 -2.83 7.13 -9.73
C SER A 91 -1.33 7.02 -9.97
N LYS A 92 -0.70 5.88 -9.65
CA LYS A 92 0.73 5.61 -9.86
C LYS A 92 1.01 4.09 -9.80
N PRO A 93 2.19 3.61 -10.25
CA PRO A 93 2.49 2.17 -10.29
C PRO A 93 2.95 1.65 -8.92
N TRP A 94 2.00 1.41 -8.02
CA TRP A 94 2.29 0.87 -6.69
C TRP A 94 2.92 -0.53 -6.75
N LYS A 95 3.95 -0.74 -5.92
CA LYS A 95 4.67 -2.02 -5.80
C LYS A 95 4.22 -2.83 -4.58
N LYS A 96 3.74 -2.15 -3.54
CA LYS A 96 3.22 -2.78 -2.32
C LYS A 96 1.98 -2.03 -1.86
N VAL A 97 0.98 -2.77 -1.40
CA VAL A 97 -0.23 -2.20 -0.80
C VAL A 97 -0.43 -2.86 0.54
N TYR A 98 -0.31 -2.07 1.60
CA TYR A 98 -0.76 -2.45 2.93
C TYR A 98 -2.25 -2.17 3.06
N LEU A 99 -2.96 -3.04 3.75
CA LEU A 99 -4.38 -2.88 4.05
C LEU A 99 -4.56 -2.90 5.56
N VAL A 100 -5.10 -1.81 6.10
CA VAL A 100 -5.56 -1.72 7.50
C VAL A 100 -7.05 -2.00 7.50
N PRO A 101 -7.50 -3.22 7.85
CA PRO A 101 -8.85 -3.69 7.62
C PRO A 101 -9.83 -3.24 8.72
N PHE A 102 -9.66 -2.02 9.26
CA PHE A 102 -10.57 -1.47 10.25
C PHE A 102 -11.89 -1.09 9.59
N GLY A 103 -13.02 -1.56 10.13
CA GLY A 103 -14.34 -1.35 9.56
C GLY A 103 -15.01 -2.65 9.07
N PRO A 104 -15.99 -2.55 8.17
CA PRO A 104 -16.77 -3.70 7.73
C PRO A 104 -15.92 -4.71 6.96
N ALA A 105 -15.89 -5.96 7.40
CA ALA A 105 -15.09 -7.03 6.79
C ALA A 105 -15.37 -7.19 5.28
N VAL A 106 -16.65 -7.05 4.87
CA VAL A 106 -17.05 -7.13 3.46
C VAL A 106 -16.37 -6.04 2.63
N LEU A 107 -16.28 -4.80 3.14
CA LEU A 107 -15.61 -3.71 2.44
C LEU A 107 -14.11 -3.96 2.32
N SER A 108 -13.47 -4.42 3.42
CA SER A 108 -12.06 -4.81 3.43
C SER A 108 -11.75 -5.87 2.37
N MET A 109 -12.60 -6.91 2.27
CA MET A 109 -12.46 -7.95 1.25
C MET A 109 -12.63 -7.43 -0.17
N GLN A 110 -13.61 -6.56 -0.42
CA GLN A 110 -13.81 -5.96 -1.75
C GLN A 110 -12.62 -5.09 -2.17
N ILE A 111 -12.05 -4.32 -1.23
CA ILE A 111 -10.84 -3.54 -1.47
C ILE A 111 -9.66 -4.46 -1.80
N LYS A 112 -9.45 -5.53 -1.02
CA LYS A 112 -8.39 -6.51 -1.28
C LYS A 112 -8.51 -7.12 -2.69
N LEU A 113 -9.71 -7.54 -3.07
CA LEU A 113 -9.99 -8.05 -4.43
C LEU A 113 -9.73 -6.99 -5.51
N LEU A 114 -10.06 -5.74 -5.23
CA LEU A 114 -9.88 -4.63 -6.17
C LEU A 114 -8.38 -4.30 -6.38
N VAL A 115 -7.59 -4.31 -5.30
CA VAL A 115 -6.12 -4.20 -5.36
C VAL A 115 -5.56 -5.28 -6.30
N TYR A 116 -5.94 -6.53 -6.06
CA TYR A 116 -5.49 -7.65 -6.89
C TYR A 116 -5.90 -7.49 -8.36
N ARG A 117 -7.16 -7.10 -8.63
CA ARG A 117 -7.67 -6.93 -10.00
C ARG A 117 -7.00 -5.80 -10.78
N ILE A 118 -6.57 -4.73 -10.11
CA ILE A 118 -5.98 -3.56 -10.77
C ILE A 118 -4.46 -3.68 -10.88
N LEU A 119 -3.80 -4.08 -9.80
CA LEU A 119 -2.34 -4.06 -9.68
C LEU A 119 -1.70 -5.44 -9.84
N TYR A 120 -2.50 -6.51 -9.80
CA TYR A 120 -2.01 -7.89 -9.85
C TYR A 120 -0.99 -8.23 -8.76
N ILE A 121 -1.19 -7.67 -7.56
CA ILE A 121 -0.43 -7.97 -6.33
C ILE A 121 -1.39 -8.26 -5.19
N GLU A 122 -0.95 -9.06 -4.22
CA GLU A 122 -1.66 -9.27 -2.96
C GLU A 122 -1.43 -8.07 -2.02
N THR A 123 -2.36 -7.84 -1.10
CA THR A 123 -2.17 -6.90 0.01
C THR A 123 -1.31 -7.51 1.11
N ILE A 124 -0.62 -6.65 1.86
CA ILE A 124 -0.05 -6.99 3.16
C ILE A 124 -1.07 -6.53 4.20
N ASP A 125 -1.67 -7.46 4.91
CA ASP A 125 -2.78 -7.15 5.81
C ASP A 125 -2.28 -6.87 7.21
N PHE A 126 -2.69 -5.75 7.80
CA PHE A 126 -2.44 -5.46 9.20
C PHE A 126 -3.38 -6.27 10.09
N LEU A 127 -2.81 -7.13 10.93
CA LEU A 127 -3.52 -7.88 11.96
C LEU A 127 -3.26 -7.26 13.34
N TYR A 128 -4.33 -6.89 14.05
CA TYR A 128 -4.23 -6.56 15.47
C TYR A 128 -4.26 -7.83 16.31
N ALA A 129 -3.17 -8.10 17.04
CA ALA A 129 -3.01 -9.30 17.88
C ALA A 129 -3.39 -9.08 19.36
N GLY A 130 -3.82 -7.87 19.72
CA GLY A 130 -4.13 -7.51 21.11
C GLY A 130 -2.96 -6.79 21.81
N HIS A 131 -3.25 -6.12 22.93
CA HIS A 131 -2.25 -5.43 23.77
C HIS A 131 -1.37 -4.41 23.02
N GLY A 132 -1.91 -3.77 21.98
CA GLY A 132 -1.15 -2.84 21.13
C GLY A 132 -0.17 -3.50 20.17
N ILE A 133 -0.21 -4.83 20.02
CA ILE A 133 0.65 -5.58 19.10
C ILE A 133 -0.05 -5.73 17.75
N TYR A 134 0.72 -5.48 16.68
CA TYR A 134 0.28 -5.59 15.30
C TYR A 134 1.27 -6.46 14.50
N TYR A 135 0.76 -7.19 13.51
CA TYR A 135 1.55 -7.99 12.59
C TYR A 135 1.21 -7.67 11.14
N ASP A 136 2.24 -7.65 10.30
CA ASP A 136 2.12 -7.55 8.85
C ASP A 136 1.97 -8.96 8.27
N LEU A 137 0.77 -9.28 7.79
CA LEU A 137 0.48 -10.57 7.17
C LEU A 137 0.68 -10.46 5.66
N ASN A 138 1.82 -10.99 5.18
CA ASN A 138 2.10 -11.15 3.76
C ASN A 138 1.89 -12.61 3.34
N ILE A 139 0.66 -12.94 2.93
CA ILE A 139 0.28 -14.30 2.51
C ILE A 139 0.12 -14.33 1.00
N ASN A 140 0.91 -15.15 0.31
CA ASN A 140 0.79 -15.35 -1.13
C ASN A 140 -0.22 -16.45 -1.45
N LEU A 141 -1.47 -16.04 -1.71
CA LEU A 141 -2.56 -16.97 -2.02
C LEU A 141 -2.36 -17.71 -3.35
N ARG A 142 -1.58 -17.18 -4.29
CA ARG A 142 -1.31 -17.89 -5.57
C ARG A 142 -0.45 -19.13 -5.37
N ILE A 143 0.56 -19.03 -4.50
CA ILE A 143 1.41 -20.18 -4.17
C ILE A 143 0.56 -21.25 -3.50
N ILE A 144 -0.24 -20.86 -2.50
CA ILE A 144 -1.13 -21.78 -1.78
C ILE A 144 -2.11 -22.48 -2.73
N ALA A 145 -2.72 -21.73 -3.66
CA ALA A 145 -3.66 -22.29 -4.62
C ALA A 145 -3.01 -23.19 -5.68
N ALA A 146 -1.71 -23.02 -5.95
CA ALA A 146 -0.96 -23.89 -6.86
C ALA A 146 -0.49 -25.18 -6.17
N ASP A 147 -0.29 -25.14 -4.85
CA ASP A 147 0.13 -26.27 -4.00
C ASP A 147 -1.05 -27.12 -3.49
N SER A 148 -2.30 -26.71 -3.76
CA SER A 148 -3.55 -27.39 -3.38
C SER A 148 -4.19 -28.16 -4.53
#